data_AF-A0A8I1T3P4-F1
#
_entry.id   AF-A0A8I1T3P4-F1
#
_cell.length_a   1.000
_cell.length_b   1.000
_cell.length_c   1.000
_cell.angle_alpha   90.00
_cell.angle_beta   90.00
_cell.angle_gamma   90.00
#
_symmetry.space_group_name_H-M   'P 1'
#
loop_
_entity.id
_entity.type
_entity.pdbx_description
1 polymer ?
#
loop_
_entity_poly.entity_id
_entity_poly.type
_entity_poly.pdbx_seq_one_letter_code
_entity_poly.pdbx_strand_id
1 'polypeptide(L)'
;MPHPQLDRKQRNALFNLVLLELSHMDDLAIAIENCDETKARQLRQQLENYFRLLDNLGWQYPTNQESFVLTMDQTTLRAALQSLSDQAIEVLQMDVEELRFTAERRSDDATLVLSTAVTVLAMAE
;
A
#
# COMPACT_ATOMS: atom_id res chain seq x y z
N MET A 1 6.35 -21.07 7.55
CA MET A 1 5.42 -20.30 8.39
C MET A 1 4.07 -20.20 7.68
N PRO A 2 2.94 -20.07 8.40
CA PRO A 2 1.63 -19.95 7.77
C PRO A 2 1.53 -18.65 6.95
N HIS A 3 0.91 -18.74 5.78
CA HIS A 3 0.61 -17.58 4.94
C HIS A 3 -0.47 -16.71 5.60
N PRO A 4 -0.33 -15.36 5.61
CA PRO A 4 -1.34 -14.49 6.20
C PRO A 4 -2.68 -14.64 5.47
N GLN A 5 -3.76 -14.75 6.23
CA GLN A 5 -5.13 -14.74 5.69
C GLN A 5 -5.74 -13.36 5.87
N LEU A 6 -6.34 -12.85 4.80
CA LEU A 6 -7.05 -11.59 4.77
C LEU A 6 -8.54 -11.84 4.58
N ASP A 7 -9.36 -11.07 5.28
CA ASP A 7 -10.76 -10.92 4.93
C ASP A 7 -10.94 -9.95 3.75
N ARG A 8 -12.16 -9.91 3.19
CA ARG A 8 -12.50 -9.02 2.07
C ARG A 8 -12.25 -7.54 2.36
N LYS A 9 -12.51 -7.07 3.59
CA LYS A 9 -12.32 -5.65 3.93
C LYS A 9 -10.84 -5.30 3.96
N GLN A 10 -10.03 -6.15 4.60
CA GLN A 10 -8.58 -6.00 4.67
C GLN A 10 -7.94 -6.04 3.27
N ARG A 11 -8.37 -7.00 2.43
CA ARG A 11 -7.92 -7.10 1.04
C ARG A 11 -8.25 -5.85 0.24
N ASN A 12 -9.47 -5.33 0.36
CA ASN A 12 -9.87 -4.12 -0.36
C ASN A 12 -9.15 -2.87 0.15
N ALA A 13 -8.89 -2.77 1.45
CA ALA A 13 -8.09 -1.68 2.01
C ALA A 13 -6.66 -1.68 1.45
N LEU A 14 -6.00 -2.84 1.41
CA LEU A 14 -4.67 -2.99 0.79
C LEU A 14 -4.70 -2.73 -0.71
N PHE A 15 -5.76 -3.15 -1.41
CA PHE A 15 -5.92 -2.89 -2.84
C PHE A 15 -6.03 -1.38 -3.13
N ASN A 16 -6.85 -0.66 -2.35
CA ASN A 16 -7.01 0.79 -2.49
C ASN A 16 -5.72 1.55 -2.19
N LEU A 17 -4.97 1.11 -1.19
CA LEU A 17 -3.64 1.64 -0.88
C LEU A 17 -2.68 1.51 -2.06
N VAL A 18 -2.60 0.31 -2.64
CA VAL A 18 -1.73 0.08 -3.79
C VAL A 18 -2.17 0.93 -4.97
N LEU A 19 -3.47 1.10 -5.20
CA LEU A 19 -3.97 2.01 -6.23
C LEU A 19 -3.59 3.47 -5.98
N LEU A 20 -3.67 3.93 -4.73
CA LEU A 20 -3.25 5.28 -4.35
C LEU A 20 -1.76 5.48 -4.66
N GLU A 21 -0.90 4.54 -4.28
CA GLU A 21 0.54 4.66 -4.54
C GLU A 21 0.89 4.55 -6.03
N LEU A 22 0.20 3.69 -6.77
CA LEU A 22 0.35 3.64 -8.22
C LEU A 22 -0.10 4.94 -8.91
N SER A 23 -0.95 5.75 -8.27
CA SER A 23 -1.31 7.08 -8.79
C SER A 23 -0.16 8.08 -8.72
N HIS A 24 0.83 7.87 -7.85
CA HIS A 24 2.04 8.67 -7.75
C HIS A 24 3.15 8.21 -8.70
N MET A 25 2.85 7.37 -9.70
CA MET A 25 3.85 6.86 -10.65
C MET A 25 4.54 7.98 -11.46
N ASP A 26 3.93 9.16 -11.55
CA ASP A 26 4.52 10.36 -12.15
C ASP A 26 5.83 10.78 -11.45
N ASP A 27 6.01 10.47 -10.17
CA ASP A 27 7.25 10.74 -9.43
C ASP A 27 8.46 9.99 -10.02
N LEU A 28 8.23 8.81 -10.60
CA LEU A 28 9.29 8.07 -11.30
C LEU A 28 9.69 8.80 -12.58
N ALA A 29 8.72 9.30 -13.34
CA ALA A 29 8.99 10.08 -14.55
C ALA A 29 9.78 11.35 -14.18
N ILE A 30 9.36 12.07 -13.14
CA ILE A 30 10.05 13.26 -12.62
C ILE A 30 11.49 12.93 -12.18
N ALA A 31 11.72 11.81 -11.50
CA ALA A 31 13.07 11.40 -11.09
C ALA A 31 13.97 11.11 -12.30
N ILE A 32 13.43 10.46 -13.35
CA ILE A 32 14.16 10.20 -14.60
C ILE A 32 14.47 11.51 -15.33
N GLU A 33 13.51 12.42 -15.44
CA GLU A 33 13.69 13.73 -16.08
C GLU A 33 14.75 14.58 -15.37
N ASN A 34 14.82 14.48 -14.04
CA ASN A 34 15.82 15.17 -13.22
C ASN A 34 17.18 14.45 -13.16
N CYS A 35 17.37 13.35 -13.89
CA CYS A 35 18.57 12.50 -13.85
C CYS A 35 18.92 11.99 -12.45
N ASP A 36 17.93 11.86 -11.55
CA ASP A 36 18.13 11.27 -10.23
C ASP A 36 18.01 9.73 -10.32
N GLU A 37 19.11 9.11 -10.73
CA GLU A 37 19.17 7.65 -10.90
C GLU A 37 18.91 6.88 -9.61
N THR A 38 19.28 7.44 -8.46
CA THR A 38 19.12 6.76 -7.17
C THR A 38 17.64 6.70 -6.81
N LYS A 39 16.95 7.84 -6.88
CA LYS A 39 15.51 7.92 -6.62
C LYS A 39 14.72 7.11 -7.65
N ALA A 40 15.07 7.18 -8.94
CA ALA A 40 14.39 6.39 -9.97
C ALA A 40 14.50 4.88 -9.73
N ARG A 41 15.66 4.37 -9.28
CA ARG A 41 15.84 2.95 -8.93
C ARG A 41 15.02 2.55 -7.70
N GLN A 42 14.96 3.40 -6.68
CA GLN A 42 14.14 3.16 -5.50
C GLN A 42 12.65 3.08 -5.84
N LEU A 43 12.13 4.06 -6.58
CA LEU A 43 10.74 4.11 -7.03
C LEU A 43 10.38 2.92 -7.91
N ARG A 44 11.27 2.53 -8.84
CA ARG A 44 11.10 1.30 -9.64
C ARG A 44 10.92 0.07 -8.75
N GLN A 45 11.78 -0.12 -7.75
CA GLN A 45 11.72 -1.29 -6.87
C GLN A 45 10.43 -1.31 -6.04
N GLN A 46 9.96 -0.15 -5.59
CA GLN A 46 8.69 0.00 -4.87
C GLN A 46 7.49 -0.37 -5.77
N LEU A 47 7.45 0.17 -7.00
CA LEU A 47 6.40 -0.17 -7.97
C LEU A 47 6.37 -1.67 -8.30
N GLU A 48 7.53 -2.30 -8.48
CA GLU A 48 7.60 -3.76 -8.68
C GLU A 48 6.99 -4.54 -7.50
N ASN A 49 7.23 -4.09 -6.26
CA ASN A 49 6.64 -4.72 -5.08
C ASN A 49 5.12 -4.52 -5.03
N TYR A 50 4.62 -3.35 -5.42
CA TYR A 50 3.19 -3.05 -5.50
C TYR A 50 2.48 -3.91 -6.54
N PHE A 51 3.06 -4.09 -7.73
CA PHE A 51 2.50 -4.99 -8.73
C PHE A 51 2.46 -6.44 -8.26
N ARG A 52 3.53 -6.93 -7.61
CA ARG A 52 3.52 -8.27 -7.00
C ARG A 52 2.44 -8.40 -5.93
N LEU A 53 2.16 -7.34 -5.18
CA LEU A 53 1.09 -7.33 -4.19
C LEU A 53 -0.29 -7.40 -4.85
N LEU A 54 -0.51 -6.71 -5.97
CA LEU A 54 -1.75 -6.85 -6.76
C LEU A 54 -1.92 -8.25 -7.34
N ASP A 55 -0.85 -8.85 -7.87
CA ASP A 55 -0.89 -10.24 -8.36
C ASP A 55 -1.32 -11.20 -7.24
N ASN A 56 -0.86 -10.94 -6.01
CA ASN A 56 -1.15 -11.77 -4.85
C ASN A 56 -2.57 -11.54 -4.28
N LEU A 57 -3.03 -10.28 -4.26
CA LEU A 57 -4.39 -9.90 -3.87
C LEU A 57 -5.43 -10.26 -4.95
N GLY A 58 -4.97 -10.56 -6.17
CA GLY A 58 -5.76 -10.72 -7.38
C GLY A 58 -6.20 -9.37 -7.96
N TRP A 59 -6.30 -9.28 -9.28
CA TRP A 59 -6.63 -8.03 -9.99
C TRP A 59 -8.12 -7.63 -9.97
N GLN A 60 -9.01 -8.53 -9.55
CA GLN A 60 -10.46 -8.27 -9.56
C GLN A 60 -10.86 -7.28 -8.45
N TYR A 61 -11.43 -6.14 -8.81
CA TYR A 61 -11.93 -5.17 -7.85
C TYR A 61 -13.28 -4.56 -8.30
N PRO A 62 -14.33 -4.60 -7.47
CA PRO A 62 -14.43 -5.31 -6.19
C PRO A 62 -14.51 -6.84 -6.39
N THR A 63 -14.16 -7.60 -5.35
CA THR A 63 -14.24 -9.07 -5.35
C THR A 63 -15.35 -9.56 -4.41
N ASN A 64 -15.98 -10.68 -4.78
CA ASN A 64 -17.02 -11.34 -3.97
C ASN A 64 -16.46 -12.42 -3.04
N GLN A 65 -15.16 -12.71 -3.13
CA GLN A 65 -14.52 -13.72 -2.29
C GLN A 65 -14.29 -13.17 -0.87
N GLU A 66 -14.52 -14.02 0.15
CA GLU A 66 -14.51 -13.60 1.55
C GLU A 66 -13.15 -13.76 2.24
N SER A 67 -12.31 -14.67 1.75
CA SER A 67 -11.00 -15.00 2.31
C SER A 67 -9.93 -15.09 1.23
N PHE A 68 -8.77 -14.51 1.51
CA PHE A 68 -7.61 -14.45 0.64
C PHE A 68 -6.37 -14.91 1.39
N VAL A 69 -5.52 -15.68 0.73
CA VAL A 69 -4.25 -16.14 1.29
C VAL A 69 -3.13 -15.40 0.57
N LEU A 70 -2.30 -14.67 1.33
CA LEU A 70 -1.13 -14.02 0.79
C LEU A 70 0.01 -15.04 0.63
N THR A 71 0.27 -15.45 -0.60
CA THR A 71 1.32 -16.42 -0.95
C THR A 71 2.68 -15.79 -1.20
N MET A 72 2.77 -14.45 -1.17
CA MET A 72 4.02 -13.71 -1.29
C MET A 72 5.01 -14.10 -0.18
N ASP A 73 6.32 -14.04 -0.48
CA ASP A 73 7.34 -14.23 0.52
C ASP A 73 7.25 -13.13 1.61
N GLN A 74 7.48 -13.52 2.87
CA GLN A 74 7.29 -12.64 4.02
C GLN A 74 8.20 -11.41 3.98
N THR A 75 9.42 -11.52 3.44
CA THR A 75 10.37 -10.41 3.37
C THR A 75 9.87 -9.34 2.40
N THR A 76 9.43 -9.73 1.20
CA THR A 76 8.83 -8.82 0.22
C THR A 76 7.50 -8.26 0.71
N LEU A 77 6.66 -9.10 1.33
CA LEU A 77 5.40 -8.66 1.92
C LEU A 77 5.62 -7.60 3.00
N ARG A 78 6.58 -7.83 3.90
CA ARG A 78 6.93 -6.87 4.97
C ARG A 78 7.45 -5.56 4.37
N ALA A 79 8.35 -5.63 3.40
CA ALA A 79 8.87 -4.43 2.74
C ALA A 79 7.76 -3.63 2.05
N ALA A 80 6.83 -4.30 1.36
CA ALA A 80 5.69 -3.66 0.73
C ALA A 80 4.75 -3.02 1.76
N LEU A 81 4.37 -3.75 2.81
CA LEU A 81 3.47 -3.24 3.84
C LEU A 81 4.08 -2.11 4.67
N GLN A 82 5.39 -2.16 4.92
CA GLN A 82 6.09 -1.11 5.64
C GLN A 82 6.17 0.16 4.82
N SER A 83 6.52 0.06 3.53
CA SER A 83 6.46 1.20 2.59
C SER A 83 5.06 1.80 2.53
N LEU A 84 4.02 0.97 2.43
CA LEU A 84 2.62 1.42 2.44
C LEU A 84 2.21 2.07 3.77
N SER A 85 2.72 1.58 4.90
CA SER A 85 2.42 2.14 6.22
C SER A 85 3.08 3.50 6.42
N ASP A 86 4.35 3.62 6.04
CA ASP A 86 5.10 4.88 6.14
C ASP A 86 4.46 5.97 5.27
N GLN A 87 4.02 5.61 4.06
CA GLN A 87 3.30 6.52 3.17
C GLN A 87 1.89 6.86 3.66
N ALA A 88 1.16 5.90 4.23
CA ALA A 88 -0.15 6.19 4.83
C ALA A 88 -0.02 7.12 6.06
N ILE A 89 1.07 7.01 6.83
CA ILE A 89 1.39 7.94 7.92
C ILE A 89 1.72 9.33 7.36
N GLU A 90 2.50 9.42 6.28
CA GLU A 90 2.83 10.69 5.62
C GLU A 90 1.57 11.39 5.07
N VAL A 91 0.66 10.64 4.43
CA VAL A 91 -0.65 11.17 3.99
C VAL A 91 -1.48 11.65 5.17
N LEU A 92 -1.54 10.91 6.29
CA LEU A 92 -2.23 11.39 7.49
C LEU A 92 -1.58 12.64 8.10
N GLN A 93 -0.25 12.76 8.04
CA GLN A 93 0.48 13.92 8.53
C GLN A 93 0.25 15.15 7.63
N MET A 94 0.27 14.96 6.30
CA MET A 94 -0.08 15.99 5.33
C MET A 94 -1.55 16.40 5.44
N ASP A 95 -2.45 15.43 5.64
CA ASP A 95 -3.87 15.68 5.89
C ASP A 95 -4.04 16.53 7.18
N VAL A 96 -3.29 16.31 8.27
CA VAL A 96 -3.38 17.21 9.45
C VAL A 96 -2.99 18.67 9.12
N GLU A 97 -2.07 18.87 8.18
CA GLU A 97 -1.57 20.19 7.78
C GLU A 97 -2.49 20.87 6.71
N GLU A 98 -3.13 20.09 5.84
CA GLU A 98 -3.97 20.55 4.72
C GLU A 98 -5.48 20.52 5.03
N LEU A 99 -5.93 19.76 6.06
CA LEU A 99 -7.34 19.62 6.46
C LEU A 99 -7.85 20.74 7.36
N ARG A 100 -7.73 21.99 6.90
CA ARG A 100 -8.71 23.03 7.27
C ARG A 100 -9.94 23.05 6.37
N PHE A 101 -10.05 22.20 5.34
CA PHE A 101 -11.16 22.35 4.38
C PHE A 101 -11.97 21.12 3.90
N THR A 102 -11.54 19.84 3.94
CA THR A 102 -12.36 18.73 3.35
C THR A 102 -12.15 17.30 3.94
N ALA A 103 -12.21 17.14 5.26
CA ALA A 103 -11.51 16.05 6.01
C ALA A 103 -12.19 14.71 6.33
N GLU A 104 -13.52 14.56 6.31
CA GLU A 104 -14.11 13.48 7.13
C GLU A 104 -13.98 12.07 6.53
N ARG A 105 -13.84 11.93 5.21
CA ARG A 105 -13.89 10.62 4.55
C ARG A 105 -12.52 9.99 4.28
N ARG A 106 -11.46 10.80 4.13
CA ARG A 106 -10.09 10.30 3.92
C ARG A 106 -9.45 9.78 5.21
N SER A 107 -9.76 10.41 6.34
CA SER A 107 -9.19 10.06 7.65
C SER A 107 -9.64 8.67 8.14
N ASP A 108 -10.92 8.32 7.95
CA ASP A 108 -11.47 7.01 8.34
C ASP A 108 -10.86 5.87 7.49
N ASP A 109 -10.71 6.08 6.18
CA ASP A 109 -10.11 5.09 5.27
C ASP A 109 -8.61 4.91 5.56
N ALA A 110 -7.87 6.00 5.82
CA ALA A 110 -6.45 5.96 6.17
C ALA A 110 -6.20 5.27 7.54
N THR A 111 -7.08 5.48 8.51
CA THR A 111 -7.00 4.83 9.83
C THR A 111 -7.25 3.31 9.73
N LEU A 112 -8.25 2.90 8.93
CA LEU A 112 -8.53 1.49 8.66
C LEU A 112 -7.36 0.79 7.94
N VAL A 113 -6.76 1.52 7.00
CA VAL A 113 -5.59 1.10 6.24
C VAL A 113 -4.38 0.84 7.13
N LEU A 114 -4.03 1.78 8.01
CA LEU A 114 -2.89 1.62 8.92
C LEU A 114 -3.13 0.49 9.93
N SER A 115 -4.33 0.39 10.47
CA SER A 115 -4.72 -0.72 11.34
C SER A 115 -4.56 -2.07 10.63
N THR A 116 -4.96 -2.15 9.35
CA THR A 116 -4.81 -3.36 8.54
C THR A 116 -3.34 -3.68 8.26
N ALA A 117 -2.55 -2.71 7.82
CA ALA A 117 -1.14 -2.92 7.51
C ALA A 117 -0.33 -3.36 8.74
N VAL A 118 -0.55 -2.73 9.89
CA VAL A 118 0.05 -3.11 11.18
C VAL A 118 -0.37 -4.51 11.62
N THR A 119 -1.65 -4.87 11.45
CA THR A 119 -2.14 -6.22 11.79
C THR A 119 -1.47 -7.28 10.93
N VAL A 120 -1.37 -7.05 9.62
CA VAL A 120 -0.74 -8.01 8.70
C VAL A 120 0.78 -8.10 8.94
N LEU A 121 1.44 -6.99 9.27
CA LEU A 121 2.84 -6.97 9.68
C LEU A 121 3.09 -7.83 10.93
N ALA A 122 2.24 -7.72 11.95
CA ALA A 122 2.34 -8.51 13.18
C ALA A 122 2.08 -10.02 12.95
N MET A 123 1.27 -10.37 11.95
CA MET A 123 1.02 -11.77 11.56
C MET A 123 2.16 -12.37 10.72
N ALA A 124 3.06 -11.54 10.19
CA ALA A 124 4.20 -11.94 9.38
C ALA A 124 5.52 -12.03 10.17
N GLU A 125 5.47 -11.94 11.51
CA GLU A 125 6.56 -12.30 12.45
C GLU A 125 6.53 -13.79 12.82
#